data_AF-X0XYC0-F1
#
_entry.id   AF-X0XYC0-F1
#
_cell.length_a   1.000
_cell.length_b   1.000
_cell.length_c   1.000
_cell.angle_alpha   90.00
_cell.angle_beta   90.00
_cell.angle_gamma   90.00
#
_symmetry.space_group_name_H-M   'P 1'
#
loop_
_entity.id
_entity.type
_entity.pdbx_description
1 polymer ?
#
loop_
_entity_poly.entity_id
_entity_poly.type
_entity_poly.pdbx_seq_one_letter_code
_entity_poly.pdbx_strand_id
1 'polypeptide(L)' 'MKKYEVYGVTTASISLGAYEADTKEDAINQACQDEDKLYISLCHYCASKIDVGEIDKFVAREVK' A
#
# COMPACT_ATOMS: atom_id res chain seq x y z
N MET A 1 15.23 -30.71 -8.00
CA MET A 1 14.85 -29.36 -8.50
C MET A 1 14.77 -28.42 -7.32
N LYS A 2 15.23 -27.18 -7.49
CA LYS A 2 15.15 -26.13 -6.44
C LYS A 2 13.77 -25.48 -6.45
N LYS A 3 13.32 -24.99 -5.29
CA LYS A 3 12.04 -24.26 -5.15
C LYS A 3 12.34 -22.77 -4.93
N TYR A 4 11.56 -21.90 -5.57
CA TYR A 4 11.69 -20.46 -5.44
C TYR A 4 10.36 -19.84 -5.04
N GLU A 5 10.43 -18.82 -4.21
CA GLU A 5 9.32 -17.93 -3.89
C GLU A 5 9.52 -16.62 -4.66
N VAL A 6 8.49 -16.16 -5.37
CA VAL A 6 8.54 -15.01 -6.27
C VAL A 6 7.65 -13.90 -5.75
N TYR A 7 8.18 -12.68 -5.70
CA TYR A 7 7.51 -11.47 -5.28
C TYR A 7 7.47 -10.47 -6.43
N GLY A 8 6.32 -9.84 -6.66
CA GLY A 8 6.23 -8.59 -7.41
C GLY A 8 6.33 -7.41 -6.45
N VAL A 9 7.19 -6.44 -6.77
CA VAL A 9 7.19 -5.13 -6.11
C VAL A 9 6.38 -4.19 -6.99
N THR A 10 5.39 -3.54 -6.40
CA THR A 10 4.51 -2.60 -7.10
C THR A 10 4.28 -1.39 -6.23
N THR A 11 4.15 -0.23 -6.86
CA THR A 11 3.59 0.95 -6.23
C THR A 11 2.08 0.84 -6.21
N ALA A 12 1.46 1.20 -5.09
CA ALA A 12 0.04 1.10 -4.87
C ALA A 12 -0.48 2.35 -4.15
N SER A 13 -1.66 2.82 -4.55
CA SER A 13 -2.33 3.95 -3.90
C SER A 13 -3.62 3.48 -3.23
N ILE A 14 -3.92 4.03 -2.05
CA ILE A 14 -5.18 3.81 -1.34
C ILE A 14 -5.74 5.15 -0.87
N SER A 15 -7.06 5.30 -0.94
CA SER A 15 -7.73 6.46 -0.34
C SER A 15 -7.72 6.33 1.19
N LEU A 16 -7.20 7.35 1.87
CA LEU A 16 -7.16 7.40 3.34
C LEU A 16 -8.43 7.99 3.97
N GLY A 17 -9.40 8.39 3.14
CA GLY A 17 -10.65 9.03 3.55
C GLY A 17 -10.81 10.44 2.97
N ALA A 18 -11.89 11.10 3.35
CA ALA A 18 -12.13 12.51 3.08
C ALA A 18 -11.94 13.30 4.37
N TYR A 19 -11.25 14.42 4.28
CA TYR A 19 -10.89 15.27 5.43
C TYR A 19 -11.38 16.69 5.17
N GLU A 20 -11.98 17.31 6.18
CA GLU A 20 -12.36 18.72 6.14
C GLU A 20 -11.20 19.57 6.65
N ALA A 21 -10.70 20.48 5.81
CA ALA A 21 -9.57 21.36 6.15
C ALA A 21 -9.58 22.63 5.30
N ASP A 22 -9.00 23.71 5.83
CA ASP A 22 -8.92 25.01 5.15
C ASP A 22 -7.92 25.01 3.98
N THR A 23 -6.89 24.15 4.06
CA THR A 23 -5.89 23.98 3.00
C THR A 23 -5.59 22.51 2.70
N LYS A 24 -4.99 22.25 1.53
CA LYS A 24 -4.55 20.91 1.14
C LYS A 24 -3.46 20.38 2.07
N GLU A 25 -2.58 21.26 2.54
CA GLU A 25 -1.48 20.89 3.42
C GLU A 25 -2.01 20.48 4.79
N ASP A 26 -3.04 21.17 5.30
CA ASP A 26 -3.72 20.78 6.54
C ASP A 26 -4.41 19.42 6.42
N ALA A 27 -5.07 19.11 5.29
CA ALA A 27 -5.67 17.80 5.06
C ALA A 27 -4.62 16.67 5.04
N ILE A 28 -3.45 16.91 4.43
CA ILE A 28 -2.34 15.95 4.41
C ILE A 28 -1.77 15.76 5.82
N ASN A 29 -1.56 16.85 6.56
CA ASN A 29 -1.06 16.80 7.93
C ASN A 29 -2.02 16.03 8.86
N GLN A 30 -3.33 16.26 8.73
CA GLN A 30 -4.34 15.48 9.45
C GLN A 30 -4.28 13.99 9.08
N ALA A 31 -4.12 13.66 7.80
CA ALA A 31 -4.02 12.27 7.36
C ALA A 31 -2.72 11.59 7.85
N CYS A 32 -1.59 12.30 7.92
CA CYS A 32 -0.30 11.78 8.38
C CYS A 32 -0.22 11.56 9.90
N GLN A 33 -1.02 12.28 10.69
CA GLN A 33 -1.09 12.12 12.15
C GLN A 33 -1.94 10.92 12.59
N ASP A 34 -2.63 10.27 11.66
CA ASP A 34 -3.37 9.04 11.89
C ASP A 34 -2.39 7.85 11.89
N GLU A 35 -1.66 7.68 13.00
CA GLU A 35 -0.56 6.72 13.16
C GLU A 35 -1.01 5.26 12.90
N ASP A 36 -2.29 4.96 13.10
CA ASP A 36 -2.89 3.65 12.82
C ASP A 36 -2.95 3.32 11.30
N LYS A 37 -2.70 4.30 10.42
CA LYS A 37 -2.73 4.13 8.94
C LYS A 37 -1.38 3.84 8.31
N LEU A 38 -0.26 3.94 9.04
CA LEU A 38 1.08 3.63 8.52
C LEU A 38 1.39 2.12 8.53
N TYR A 39 0.58 1.31 9.22
CA TYR A 39 0.59 -0.15 9.12
C TYR A 39 -0.55 -0.61 8.21
N ILE A 40 -0.21 -1.06 7.00
CA ILE A 40 -1.20 -1.52 6.03
C ILE A 40 -1.48 -3.02 6.27
N SER A 41 -2.52 -3.31 7.06
CA SER A 41 -3.16 -4.63 7.09
C SER A 41 -4.50 -4.53 6.39
N LEU A 42 -4.54 -5.04 5.15
CA LEU A 42 -5.70 -4.91 4.29
C LEU A 42 -6.58 -6.14 4.46
N CYS A 43 -7.82 -5.94 4.87
CA CYS A 43 -8.83 -6.98 4.70
C CYS A 43 -9.06 -7.22 3.19
N HIS A 44 -9.67 -8.36 2.84
CA HIS A 44 -9.93 -8.72 1.44
C HIS A 44 -10.66 -7.63 0.66
N TYR A 45 -11.57 -6.90 1.31
CA TYR A 45 -12.30 -5.79 0.72
C TYR A 45 -11.43 -4.54 0.48
N CYS A 46 -10.50 -4.23 1.37
CA CYS A 46 -9.58 -3.12 1.15
C CYS A 46 -8.56 -3.46 0.06
N ALA A 47 -8.07 -4.71 0.02
CA ALA A 47 -7.17 -5.18 -1.03
C ALA A 47 -7.79 -5.07 -2.43
N SER A 48 -9.09 -5.30 -2.57
CA SER A 48 -9.79 -5.18 -3.87
C SER A 48 -10.02 -3.73 -4.33
N LYS A 49 -9.78 -2.74 -3.46
CA LYS A 49 -9.87 -1.30 -3.79
C LYS A 49 -8.52 -0.65 -4.08
N ILE A 50 -7.44 -1.41 -3.99
CA ILE A 50 -6.11 -0.87 -4.25
C ILE A 50 -5.95 -0.71 -5.74
N ASP A 51 -5.57 0.49 -6.14
CA ASP A 51 -5.08 0.74 -7.47
C ASP A 51 -3.61 0.29 -7.52
N VAL A 52 -3.42 -0.93 -8.02
CA VAL A 52 -2.11 -1.53 -8.21
C VAL A 52 -1.62 -1.09 -9.59
N GLY A 53 -0.51 -0.34 -9.60
CA GLY A 53 0.13 0.06 -10.84
C GLY A 53 0.84 -1.09 -11.55
N GLU A 54 1.80 -0.74 -12.41
CA GLU A 54 2.67 -1.73 -13.02
C GLU A 54 3.61 -2.37 -11.99
N ILE A 55 4.00 -3.62 -12.23
CA ILE A 55 4.99 -4.30 -11.39
C ILE A 55 6.36 -3.70 -11.70
N ASP A 56 6.93 -3.00 -10.73
CA ASP A 56 8.24 -2.35 -10.84
C ASP A 56 9.38 -3.35 -11.03
N LYS A 57 9.33 -4.47 -10.28
CA LYS A 57 10.31 -5.57 -10.41
C LYS A 57 9.81 -6.87 -9.81
N PHE A 58 10.37 -7.97 -10.30
CA PHE A 58 10.24 -9.28 -9.67
C PHE A 58 11.48 -9.61 -8.85
N VAL A 59 11.27 -10.22 -7.69
CA VAL A 59 12.32 -10.75 -6.80
C VAL A 59 12.04 -12.22 -6.56
N ALA A 60 13.04 -13.08 -6.74
CA ALA A 60 12.94 -14.50 -6.42
C ALA A 60 13.93 -14.87 -5.32
N ARG A 61 13.50 -15.65 -4.34
CA ARG A 61 14.38 -16.26 -3.32
C ARG A 61 14.25 -17.77 -3.32
N GLU A 62 15.37 -18.47 -3.23
CA GLU A 62 15.38 -19.93 -3.08
C GLU A 62 14.85 -20.30 -1.68
N VAL A 63 13.95 -21.29 -1.62
CA VAL A 63 13.40 -21.80 -0.36
C VAL A 63 13.80 -23.26 -0.18
N LYS A 64 14.06 -23.64 1.08
CA LYS A 64 14.44 -25.01 1.47
C LYS A 64 13.24 -25.96 1.42
#